data_AF-A0A172UQU3-F1
#
_entry.id   AF-A0A172UQU3-F1
#
_cell.length_a   1.000
_cell.length_b   1.000
_cell.length_c   1.000
_cell.angle_alpha   90.00
_cell.angle_beta   90.00
_cell.angle_gamma   90.00
#
_symmetry.space_group_name_H-M   'P 1'
#
loop_
_entity.id
_entity.type
_entity.pdbx_description
1 polymer ?
#
loop_
_entity_poly.entity_id
_entity_poly.type
_entity_poly.pdbx_seq_one_letter_code
_entity_poly.pdbx_strand_id
1 'polypeptide(L)'
;MSLVLGLSVTSKDIHGELVDGDTGEGHPIDRAIVDADHIEDFLAELPADADLRAVGITWSHDAETEAVKVREALDAYAGGAPIVAVRDVEATAALARGIADIAGHDFAVICVVEPDGAVVATVEGFEIHVEHIDHADTATLNDRVRAIVRAARPSPDAVYILGSQDPDDLVAAVAEETDRPVITATQADFALTRGAALASALAANTPETRETKKRITRDGALAIALGSAAVVFVVSLSVALTAPEAPEPPPRPVAAAETAPPPVAPLSPVPPRASREMARTLNIAPAAPAPPPPQAAAPAPPAAAPAPPPPPAAAPAPLQPSVPSVQEPRLRDRILDRIPIIGRFN
;
A
#
# COMPACT_ATOMS: atom_id res chain seq x y z
N MET A 1 19.11 -1.00 24.44
CA MET A 1 17.97 -0.16 24.00
C MET A 1 17.05 -1.07 23.20
N SER A 2 15.74 -0.97 23.40
CA SER A 2 14.78 -1.76 22.62
C SER A 2 14.65 -1.11 21.25
N LEU A 3 14.83 -1.87 20.17
CA LEU A 3 14.81 -1.34 18.80
C LEU A 3 13.85 -2.14 17.92
N VAL A 4 13.37 -1.51 16.85
CA VAL A 4 12.64 -2.17 15.76
C VAL A 4 13.30 -1.81 14.44
N LEU A 5 13.52 -2.82 13.59
CA LEU A 5 14.07 -2.63 12.25
C LEU A 5 12.95 -2.77 11.22
N GLY A 6 12.76 -1.73 10.40
CA GLY A 6 11.95 -1.80 9.20
C GLY A 6 12.84 -1.99 7.98
N LEU A 7 12.38 -2.80 7.02
CA LEU A 7 13.00 -2.99 5.71
C LEU A 7 11.93 -2.91 4.62
N SER A 8 12.18 -2.10 3.60
CA SER A 8 11.38 -2.05 2.37
C SER A 8 12.27 -2.48 1.20
N VAL A 9 11.90 -3.54 0.51
CA VAL A 9 12.66 -4.12 -0.62
C VAL A 9 11.94 -3.78 -1.93
N THR A 10 12.65 -3.12 -2.84
CA THR A 10 12.18 -2.80 -4.19
C THR A 10 13.06 -3.48 -5.23
N SER A 11 12.67 -3.40 -6.51
CA SER A 11 13.51 -3.90 -7.61
C SER A 11 14.81 -3.10 -7.78
N LYS A 12 14.91 -1.91 -7.18
CA LYS A 12 16.09 -1.03 -7.27
C LYS A 12 17.04 -1.21 -6.09
N ASP A 13 16.50 -1.21 -4.88
CA ASP A 13 17.27 -1.11 -3.64
C ASP A 13 16.44 -1.54 -2.42
N ILE A 14 17.12 -1.61 -1.27
CA ILE A 14 16.54 -1.87 0.04
C ILE A 14 16.70 -0.64 0.90
N HIS A 15 15.59 -0.15 1.43
CA HIS A 15 15.56 0.93 2.40
C HIS A 15 15.41 0.34 3.80
N GLY A 16 16.41 0.55 4.66
CA GLY A 16 16.40 0.12 6.05
C GLY A 16 16.33 1.27 7.03
N GLU A 17 15.56 1.09 8.11
CA GLU A 17 15.41 2.09 9.17
C GLU A 17 15.37 1.40 10.53
N LEU A 18 16.29 1.80 11.41
CA LEU A 18 16.34 1.37 12.80
C LEU A 18 15.64 2.42 13.67
N VAL A 19 14.63 2.01 14.41
CA VAL A 19 13.78 2.90 15.22
C VAL A 19 13.92 2.58 16.70
N ASP A 20 14.01 3.62 17.53
CA ASP A 20 13.98 3.48 18.99
C ASP A 20 12.61 3.02 19.51
N GLY A 21 12.63 2.24 20.59
CA GLY A 21 11.45 1.75 21.29
C GLY A 21 10.98 0.37 20.85
N ASP A 22 9.88 -0.08 21.42
CA ASP A 22 9.24 -1.36 21.13
C ASP A 22 7.99 -1.23 20.25
N THR A 23 7.54 -0.01 19.95
CA THR A 23 6.34 0.26 19.14
C THR A 23 6.62 0.59 17.67
N GLY A 24 7.87 0.86 17.30
CA GLY A 24 8.23 1.39 15.99
C GLY A 24 7.83 2.87 15.77
N GLU A 25 7.27 3.54 16.79
CA GLU A 25 6.89 4.96 16.72
C GLU A 25 8.01 5.92 17.14
N GLY A 26 9.12 5.40 17.68
CA GLY A 26 10.22 6.23 18.19
C GLY A 26 11.01 6.98 17.12
N HIS A 27 12.07 7.65 17.55
CA HIS A 27 12.93 8.39 16.63
C HIS A 27 13.72 7.40 15.75
N PRO A 28 13.88 7.66 14.43
CA PRO A 28 14.90 6.97 13.64
C PRO A 28 16.29 7.16 14.26
N ILE A 29 16.98 6.07 14.53
CA ILE A 29 18.38 6.07 15.01
C ILE A 29 19.32 6.01 13.82
N ASP A 30 19.00 5.15 12.85
CA ASP A 30 19.82 4.93 11.68
C ASP A 30 18.97 4.58 10.45
N ARG A 31 19.50 4.92 9.27
CA ARG A 31 18.86 4.72 7.98
C ARG A 31 19.90 4.41 6.92
N ALA A 32 19.59 3.44 6.08
CA ALA A 32 20.45 3.06 4.97
C ALA A 32 19.63 2.73 3.73
N ILE A 33 20.22 3.01 2.57
CA ILE A 33 19.77 2.51 1.28
C ILE A 33 20.90 1.59 0.79
N VAL A 34 20.59 0.32 0.56
CA VAL A 34 21.58 -0.70 0.22
C VAL A 34 21.08 -1.60 -0.89
N ASP A 35 21.99 -2.15 -1.69
CA ASP A 35 21.65 -3.22 -2.62
C ASP A 35 21.40 -4.53 -1.87
N ALA A 36 20.60 -5.42 -2.47
CA ALA A 36 20.33 -6.75 -1.91
C ALA A 36 21.59 -7.59 -1.67
N ASP A 37 22.65 -7.37 -2.44
CA ASP A 37 23.92 -8.09 -2.27
C ASP A 37 24.75 -7.55 -1.09
N HIS A 38 24.41 -6.38 -0.53
CA HIS A 38 25.10 -5.73 0.59
C HIS A 38 24.29 -5.76 1.90
N ILE A 39 23.18 -6.51 1.95
CA ILE A 39 22.33 -6.56 3.14
C ILE A 39 23.05 -7.15 4.36
N GLU A 40 23.93 -8.12 4.18
CA GLU A 40 24.69 -8.73 5.28
C GLU A 40 25.62 -7.72 5.96
N ASP A 41 26.26 -6.85 5.17
CA ASP A 41 27.13 -5.79 5.68
C ASP A 41 26.33 -4.78 6.51
N PHE A 42 25.16 -4.37 6.02
CA PHE A 42 24.24 -3.50 6.77
C PHE A 42 23.82 -4.13 8.10
N LEU A 43 23.46 -5.42 8.12
CA LEU A 43 23.09 -6.11 9.35
C LEU A 43 24.27 -6.24 10.34
N ALA A 44 25.49 -6.40 9.83
CA ALA A 44 26.70 -6.46 10.64
C ALA A 44 27.07 -5.12 11.30
N GLU A 45 26.61 -3.99 10.74
CA GLU A 45 26.80 -2.65 11.29
C GLU A 45 25.78 -2.28 12.39
N LEU A 46 24.71 -3.07 12.55
CA LEU A 46 23.74 -2.85 13.62
C LEU A 46 24.43 -2.89 15.01
N PRO A 47 23.97 -2.07 15.98
CA PRO A 47 24.61 -2.02 17.29
C PRO A 47 24.64 -3.39 17.97
N ALA A 48 25.83 -3.85 18.36
CA ALA A 48 26.03 -5.19 18.92
C ALA A 48 25.27 -5.44 20.24
N ASP A 49 24.88 -4.39 20.94
CA ASP A 49 24.08 -4.40 22.17
C ASP A 49 22.61 -3.99 21.95
N ALA A 50 22.15 -3.91 20.70
CA ALA A 50 20.75 -3.69 20.36
C ALA A 50 19.88 -4.86 20.83
N ASP A 51 18.80 -4.55 21.56
CA ASP A 51 17.72 -5.50 21.81
C ASP A 51 16.68 -5.33 20.70
N LEU A 52 16.88 -6.03 19.58
CA LEU A 52 15.99 -5.95 18.43
C LEU A 52 14.70 -6.74 18.75
N ARG A 53 13.59 -6.02 18.87
CA ARG A 53 12.28 -6.58 19.27
C ARG A 53 11.54 -7.24 18.12
N ALA A 54 11.66 -6.65 16.94
CA ALA A 54 11.01 -7.12 15.72
C ALA A 54 11.76 -6.61 14.49
N VAL A 55 11.71 -7.38 13.42
CA VAL A 55 12.15 -6.97 12.09
C VAL A 55 10.97 -7.07 11.14
N GLY A 56 10.46 -5.93 10.67
CA GLY A 56 9.41 -5.87 9.67
C GLY A 56 10.00 -5.79 8.28
N ILE A 57 9.54 -6.65 7.36
CA ILE A 57 9.95 -6.59 5.95
C ILE A 57 8.73 -6.52 5.07
N THR A 58 8.70 -5.49 4.23
CA THR A 58 7.79 -5.38 3.09
C THR A 58 8.59 -5.43 1.80
N TRP A 59 7.97 -5.91 0.73
CA TRP A 59 8.58 -5.93 -0.59
C TRP A 59 7.53 -5.65 -1.67
N SER A 60 7.95 -5.04 -2.77
CA SER A 60 7.13 -4.89 -3.96
C SER A 60 6.99 -6.21 -4.71
N HIS A 61 5.99 -6.31 -5.60
CA HIS A 61 5.76 -7.54 -6.37
C HIS A 61 6.98 -7.97 -7.19
N ASP A 62 7.67 -7.00 -7.80
CA ASP A 62 8.82 -7.25 -8.69
C ASP A 62 10.13 -7.52 -7.94
N ALA A 63 10.14 -7.40 -6.60
CA ALA A 63 11.31 -7.57 -5.74
C ALA A 63 11.33 -8.89 -4.96
N GLU A 64 10.55 -9.89 -5.38
CA GLU A 64 10.44 -11.17 -4.66
C GLU A 64 11.80 -11.90 -4.55
N THR A 65 12.65 -11.79 -5.58
CA THR A 65 13.97 -12.44 -5.58
C THR A 65 14.91 -11.79 -4.55
N GLU A 66 14.92 -10.46 -4.50
CA GLU A 66 15.68 -9.65 -3.56
C GLU A 66 15.17 -9.89 -2.13
N ALA A 67 13.85 -9.96 -1.93
CA ALA A 67 13.24 -10.21 -0.64
C ALA A 67 13.63 -11.58 -0.05
N VAL A 68 13.80 -12.61 -0.90
CA VAL A 68 14.32 -13.92 -0.48
C VAL A 68 15.75 -13.78 0.05
N LYS A 69 16.64 -13.07 -0.65
CA LYS A 69 18.02 -12.83 -0.18
C LYS A 69 18.04 -12.10 1.17
N VAL A 70 17.21 -11.07 1.32
CA VAL A 70 17.08 -10.32 2.57
C VAL A 70 16.60 -11.22 3.72
N ARG A 71 15.63 -12.09 3.46
CA ARG A 71 15.15 -13.08 4.45
C ARG A 71 16.27 -14.04 4.84
N GLU A 72 17.01 -14.59 3.88
CA GLU A 72 18.13 -15.50 4.14
C GLU A 72 19.22 -14.84 4.98
N ALA A 73 19.58 -13.58 4.67
CA ALA A 73 20.56 -12.81 5.43
C ALA A 73 20.11 -12.56 6.88
N LEU A 74 18.82 -12.26 7.09
CA LEU A 74 18.27 -12.09 8.43
C LEU A 74 18.16 -13.40 9.22
N ASP A 75 17.86 -14.51 8.55
CA ASP A 75 17.85 -15.84 9.18
C ASP A 75 19.27 -16.24 9.62
N ALA A 76 20.30 -15.81 8.87
CA ALA A 76 21.70 -16.01 9.23
C ALA A 76 22.19 -15.02 10.32
N TYR A 77 21.55 -13.86 10.44
CA TYR A 77 21.90 -12.83 11.40
C TYR A 77 21.60 -13.27 12.85
N ALA A 78 22.61 -13.17 13.72
CA ALA A 78 22.53 -13.63 15.11
C ALA A 78 21.76 -12.67 16.06
N GLY A 79 20.78 -11.94 15.56
CA GLY A 79 19.99 -10.96 16.32
C GLY A 79 18.78 -11.53 17.07
N GLY A 80 18.29 -12.71 16.66
CA GLY A 80 17.23 -13.45 17.38
C GLY A 80 15.83 -12.81 17.41
N ALA A 81 15.66 -11.63 16.82
CA ALA A 81 14.37 -10.96 16.72
C ALA A 81 13.42 -11.72 15.78
N PRO A 82 12.11 -11.76 16.06
CA PRO A 82 11.14 -12.30 15.12
C PRO A 82 11.12 -11.46 13.84
N ILE A 83 11.24 -12.16 12.71
CA ILE A 83 11.15 -11.55 11.40
C ILE A 83 9.72 -11.66 10.90
N VAL A 84 9.08 -10.53 10.65
CA VAL A 84 7.69 -10.41 10.25
C VAL A 84 7.64 -9.98 8.79
N ALA A 85 7.08 -10.83 7.93
CA ALA A 85 6.66 -10.41 6.61
C ALA A 85 5.43 -9.51 6.75
N VAL A 86 5.56 -8.24 6.37
CA VAL A 86 4.51 -7.24 6.42
C VAL A 86 4.07 -6.98 5.00
N ARG A 87 2.77 -7.02 4.74
CA ARG A 87 2.25 -6.62 3.42
C ARG A 87 2.38 -5.11 3.27
N ASP A 88 2.70 -4.66 2.08
CA ASP A 88 2.76 -3.25 1.70
C ASP A 88 1.50 -2.44 2.08
N VAL A 89 0.31 -3.05 1.97
CA VAL A 89 -0.96 -2.46 2.41
C VAL A 89 -1.06 -2.33 3.94
N GLU A 90 -0.47 -3.26 4.70
CA GLU A 90 -0.44 -3.23 6.16
C GLU A 90 0.60 -2.22 6.66
N ALA A 91 1.78 -2.17 6.03
CA ALA A 91 2.80 -1.18 6.28
C ALA A 91 2.27 0.24 6.02
N THR A 92 1.64 0.45 4.86
CA THR A 92 1.03 1.74 4.51
C THR A 92 -0.12 2.09 5.44
N ALA A 93 -0.95 1.14 5.87
CA ALA A 93 -2.01 1.40 6.85
C ALA A 93 -1.44 1.85 8.21
N ALA A 94 -0.39 1.18 8.70
CA ALA A 94 0.26 1.52 9.96
C ALA A 94 0.90 2.92 9.89
N LEU A 95 1.59 3.22 8.79
CA LEU A 95 2.15 4.55 8.53
C LEU A 95 1.05 5.62 8.46
N ALA A 96 0.01 5.39 7.66
CA ALA A 96 -1.09 6.33 7.45
C ALA A 96 -1.80 6.68 8.76
N ARG A 97 -2.02 5.68 9.63
CA ARG A 97 -2.55 5.88 10.97
C ARG A 97 -1.64 6.79 11.80
N GLY A 98 -0.34 6.49 11.86
CA GLY A 98 0.60 7.30 12.62
C GLY A 98 0.67 8.76 12.13
N ILE A 99 0.65 8.98 10.81
CA ILE A 99 0.63 10.33 10.23
C ILE A 99 -0.64 11.07 10.60
N ALA A 100 -1.81 10.42 10.42
CA ALA A 100 -3.10 11.03 10.75
C ALA A 100 -3.20 11.39 12.24
N ASP A 101 -2.76 10.49 13.13
CA ASP A 101 -2.75 10.71 14.58
C ASP A 101 -1.83 11.89 14.98
N ILE A 102 -0.62 11.97 14.42
CA ILE A 102 0.33 13.06 14.71
C ILE A 102 -0.14 14.40 14.14
N ALA A 103 -0.69 14.39 12.93
CA ALA A 103 -1.16 15.60 12.25
C ALA A 103 -2.54 16.07 12.73
N GLY A 104 -3.28 15.22 13.44
CA GLY A 104 -4.65 15.50 13.89
C GLY A 104 -5.64 15.57 12.72
N HIS A 105 -5.46 14.71 11.72
CA HIS A 105 -6.35 14.64 10.56
C HIS A 105 -7.34 13.50 10.72
N ASP A 106 -8.64 13.82 10.71
CA ASP A 106 -9.70 12.82 10.73
C ASP A 106 -9.99 12.29 9.31
N PHE A 107 -9.63 13.03 8.26
CA PHE A 107 -9.77 12.55 6.89
C PHE A 107 -8.55 12.91 6.05
N ALA A 108 -7.72 11.94 5.65
CA ALA A 108 -6.48 12.18 4.90
C ALA A 108 -6.20 11.09 3.86
N VAL A 109 -5.45 11.45 2.82
CA VAL A 109 -4.95 10.49 1.82
C VAL A 109 -3.44 10.43 1.90
N ILE A 110 -2.87 9.23 1.99
CA ILE A 110 -1.44 8.97 2.04
C ILE A 110 -1.09 8.05 0.88
N CYS A 111 -0.31 8.54 -0.06
CA CYS A 111 0.19 7.80 -1.20
C CYS A 111 1.69 7.54 -1.00
N VAL A 112 2.10 6.27 -1.03
CA VAL A 112 3.51 5.88 -1.01
C VAL A 112 3.86 5.32 -2.39
N VAL A 113 4.79 5.97 -3.08
CA VAL A 113 5.18 5.66 -4.47
C VAL A 113 6.59 5.10 -4.50
N GLU A 114 6.69 3.83 -4.90
CA GLU A 114 7.92 3.07 -5.02
C GLU A 114 8.23 2.78 -6.50
N PRO A 115 9.41 2.25 -6.84
CA PRO A 115 9.78 1.98 -8.24
C PRO A 115 8.80 1.05 -8.96
N ASP A 116 8.20 0.12 -8.21
CA ASP A 116 7.44 -1.00 -8.74
C ASP A 116 5.92 -0.84 -8.59
N GLY A 117 5.47 0.24 -7.92
CA GLY A 117 4.05 0.47 -7.69
C GLY A 117 3.80 1.63 -6.74
N ALA A 118 2.52 1.84 -6.42
CA ALA A 118 2.12 2.76 -5.37
C ALA A 118 1.08 2.10 -4.47
N VAL A 119 1.07 2.50 -3.19
CA VAL A 119 0.04 2.11 -2.23
C VAL A 119 -0.62 3.37 -1.71
N VAL A 120 -1.95 3.44 -1.81
CA VAL A 120 -2.72 4.61 -1.40
C VAL A 120 -3.64 4.24 -0.26
N ALA A 121 -3.42 4.85 0.91
CA ALA A 121 -4.30 4.76 2.05
C ALA A 121 -5.19 6.01 2.14
N THR A 122 -6.49 5.79 2.31
CA THR A 122 -7.46 6.82 2.68
C THR A 122 -7.90 6.57 4.12
N VAL A 123 -7.59 7.52 5.00
CA VAL A 123 -7.97 7.51 6.42
C VAL A 123 -9.27 8.26 6.59
N GLU A 124 -10.26 7.66 7.26
CA GLU A 124 -11.54 8.27 7.64
C GLU A 124 -11.88 7.90 9.10
N GLY A 125 -11.54 8.80 10.02
CA GLY A 125 -11.59 8.56 11.45
C GLY A 125 -10.73 7.37 11.84
N PHE A 126 -11.36 6.27 12.26
CA PHE A 126 -10.67 5.02 12.62
C PHE A 126 -10.65 4.00 11.47
N GLU A 127 -11.35 4.27 10.37
CA GLU A 127 -11.37 3.41 9.18
C GLU A 127 -10.20 3.79 8.26
N ILE A 128 -9.51 2.79 7.72
CA ILE A 128 -8.44 2.99 6.74
C ILE A 128 -8.72 2.06 5.56
N HIS A 129 -8.93 2.66 4.39
CA HIS A 129 -9.02 1.93 3.13
C HIS A 129 -7.69 2.01 2.40
N VAL A 130 -7.13 0.86 1.98
CA VAL A 130 -5.84 0.82 1.29
C VAL A 130 -5.99 0.14 -0.06
N GLU A 131 -5.50 0.79 -1.10
CA GLU A 131 -5.47 0.29 -2.48
C GLU A 131 -4.00 0.18 -2.96
N HIS A 132 -3.67 -0.95 -3.58
CA HIS A 132 -2.40 -1.14 -4.29
C HIS A 132 -2.59 -0.80 -5.77
N ILE A 133 -1.60 -0.15 -6.37
CA ILE A 133 -1.55 0.25 -7.78
C ILE A 133 -0.24 -0.28 -8.37
N ASP A 134 -0.35 -1.27 -9.27
CA ASP A 134 0.81 -1.79 -10.00
C ASP A 134 1.44 -0.71 -10.90
N HIS A 135 2.77 -0.72 -11.03
CA HIS A 135 3.47 0.20 -11.94
C HIS A 135 3.45 -0.31 -13.39
N ALA A 136 2.39 0.05 -14.14
CA ALA A 136 2.36 -0.17 -15.58
C ALA A 136 3.27 0.82 -16.33
N ASP A 137 3.10 2.11 -16.02
CA ASP A 137 3.92 3.23 -16.45
C ASP A 137 3.63 4.44 -15.54
N THR A 138 4.53 5.41 -15.51
CA THR A 138 4.43 6.60 -14.65
C THR A 138 3.14 7.40 -14.88
N ALA A 139 2.69 7.56 -16.13
CA ALA A 139 1.50 8.36 -16.42
C ALA A 139 0.23 7.66 -15.92
N THR A 140 0.12 6.35 -16.17
CA THR A 140 -0.99 5.53 -15.68
C THR A 140 -1.05 5.50 -14.15
N LEU A 141 0.10 5.36 -13.47
CA LEU A 141 0.16 5.41 -12.01
C LEU A 141 -0.31 6.78 -11.49
N ASN A 142 0.20 7.87 -12.07
CA ASN A 142 -0.19 9.23 -11.68
C ASN A 142 -1.69 9.47 -11.88
N ASP A 143 -2.26 9.02 -12.99
CA ASP A 143 -3.69 9.16 -13.27
C ASP A 143 -4.55 8.37 -12.29
N ARG A 144 -4.09 7.20 -11.83
CA ARG A 144 -4.76 6.38 -10.82
C ARG A 144 -4.73 7.05 -9.45
N VAL A 145 -3.57 7.52 -8.99
CA VAL A 145 -3.44 8.24 -7.72
C VAL A 145 -4.35 9.48 -7.71
N ARG A 146 -4.31 10.28 -8.79
CA ARG A 146 -5.18 11.44 -8.97
C ARG A 146 -6.67 11.05 -8.95
N ALA A 147 -7.03 9.94 -9.59
CA ALA A 147 -8.42 9.45 -9.55
C ALA A 147 -8.90 9.14 -8.13
N ILE A 148 -8.04 8.55 -7.29
CA ILE A 148 -8.36 8.28 -5.87
C ILE A 148 -8.55 9.61 -5.12
N VAL A 149 -7.65 10.57 -5.28
CA VAL A 149 -7.75 11.89 -4.63
C VAL A 149 -9.04 12.62 -5.06
N ARG A 150 -9.42 12.58 -6.34
CA ARG A 150 -10.67 13.19 -6.83
C ARG A 150 -11.93 12.50 -6.30
N ALA A 151 -11.84 11.19 -6.08
CA ALA A 151 -12.93 10.35 -5.59
C ALA A 151 -13.14 10.45 -4.08
N ALA A 152 -12.11 10.84 -3.32
CA ALA A 152 -12.20 11.09 -1.88
C ALA A 152 -13.22 12.22 -1.60
N ARG A 153 -14.33 11.87 -0.91
CA ARG A 153 -15.41 12.78 -0.54
C ARG A 153 -15.81 12.54 0.93
N PRO A 154 -15.86 13.58 1.80
CA PRO A 154 -15.55 15.00 1.57
C PRO A 154 -14.09 15.23 1.11
N SER A 155 -13.64 16.45 0.80
CA SER A 155 -12.22 16.62 0.44
C SER A 155 -11.31 16.35 1.66
N PRO A 156 -10.16 15.67 1.48
CA PRO A 156 -9.24 15.35 2.57
C PRO A 156 -8.67 16.60 3.21
N ASP A 157 -8.36 16.53 4.50
CA ASP A 157 -7.68 17.59 5.24
C ASP A 157 -6.29 17.86 4.66
N ALA A 158 -5.61 16.79 4.22
CA ALA A 158 -4.33 16.83 3.51
C ALA A 158 -4.14 15.58 2.63
N VAL A 159 -3.31 15.71 1.60
CA VAL A 159 -2.80 14.60 0.79
C VAL A 159 -1.29 14.50 1.01
N TYR A 160 -0.79 13.34 1.42
CA TYR A 160 0.62 13.06 1.55
C TYR A 160 1.09 12.23 0.36
N ILE A 161 2.19 12.63 -0.26
CA ILE A 161 2.86 11.87 -1.31
C ILE A 161 4.27 11.58 -0.82
N LEU A 162 4.55 10.31 -0.60
CA LEU A 162 5.75 9.76 -0.01
C LEU A 162 6.33 8.65 -0.91
N GLY A 163 7.40 8.01 -0.48
CA GLY A 163 8.07 6.90 -1.18
C GLY A 163 9.38 7.32 -1.83
N SER A 164 10.10 6.33 -2.39
CA SER A 164 11.46 6.51 -2.94
C SER A 164 11.53 7.17 -4.31
N GLN A 165 10.42 7.25 -5.04
CA GLN A 165 10.40 7.90 -6.35
C GLN A 165 10.31 9.41 -6.22
N ASP A 166 10.87 10.12 -7.20
CA ASP A 166 10.76 11.57 -7.32
C ASP A 166 9.27 11.97 -7.40
N PRO A 167 8.72 12.63 -6.37
CA PRO A 167 7.29 12.90 -6.29
C PRO A 167 6.92 14.22 -6.97
N ASP A 168 7.85 15.03 -7.44
CA ASP A 168 7.61 16.44 -7.81
C ASP A 168 6.51 16.61 -8.86
N ASP A 169 6.56 15.83 -9.94
CA ASP A 169 5.56 15.87 -11.01
C ASP A 169 4.17 15.43 -10.51
N LEU A 170 4.12 14.40 -9.66
CA LEU A 170 2.87 13.90 -9.08
C LEU A 170 2.30 14.89 -8.06
N VAL A 171 3.15 15.49 -7.22
CA VAL A 171 2.77 16.53 -6.26
C VAL A 171 2.16 17.72 -6.97
N ALA A 172 2.82 18.22 -8.03
CA ALA A 172 2.30 19.31 -8.83
C ALA A 172 0.95 18.95 -9.45
N ALA A 173 0.85 17.75 -10.06
CA ALA A 173 -0.39 17.31 -10.72
C ALA A 173 -1.56 17.11 -9.73
N VAL A 174 -1.30 16.62 -8.52
CA VAL A 174 -2.34 16.45 -7.48
C VAL A 174 -2.74 17.80 -6.89
N ALA A 175 -1.80 18.73 -6.69
CA ALA A 175 -2.08 20.07 -6.18
C ALA A 175 -2.99 20.90 -7.10
N GLU A 176 -3.01 20.62 -8.40
CA GLU A 176 -3.96 21.23 -9.34
C GLU A 176 -5.41 20.73 -9.18
N GLU A 177 -5.63 19.60 -8.47
CA GLU A 177 -6.95 18.96 -8.35
C GLU A 177 -7.67 19.22 -7.02
N THR A 178 -6.95 19.75 -6.04
CA THR A 178 -7.47 19.94 -4.69
C THR A 178 -6.98 21.26 -4.11
N ASP A 179 -7.88 21.99 -3.44
CA ASP A 179 -7.54 23.19 -2.68
C ASP A 179 -6.87 22.86 -1.32
N ARG A 180 -6.58 21.58 -1.09
CA ARG A 180 -6.05 21.04 0.17
C ARG A 180 -4.54 20.86 0.07
N PRO A 181 -3.82 20.94 1.20
CA PRO A 181 -2.37 20.81 1.17
C PRO A 181 -1.94 19.44 0.62
N VAL A 182 -1.01 19.47 -0.33
CA VAL A 182 -0.28 18.31 -0.83
C VAL A 182 1.12 18.36 -0.24
N ILE A 183 1.49 17.35 0.55
CA ILE A 183 2.66 17.37 1.43
C ILE A 183 3.60 16.22 1.06
N THR A 184 4.89 16.54 0.95
CA THR A 184 5.98 15.56 0.93
C THR A 184 6.90 15.78 2.13
N ALA A 185 7.79 14.83 2.42
CA ALA A 185 8.75 14.90 3.51
C ALA A 185 10.17 14.70 3.00
N THR A 186 11.15 15.30 3.68
CA THR A 186 12.59 15.12 3.37
C THR A 186 13.06 13.67 3.46
N GLN A 187 12.27 12.80 4.09
CA GLN A 187 12.58 11.39 4.32
C GLN A 187 11.40 10.52 3.87
N ALA A 188 10.68 11.00 2.84
CA ALA A 188 9.54 10.33 2.22
C ALA A 188 9.90 8.92 1.73
N ASP A 189 11.13 8.77 1.27
CA ASP A 189 11.81 7.58 0.79
C ASP A 189 11.83 6.43 1.81
N PHE A 190 11.68 6.70 3.11
CA PHE A 190 11.61 5.65 4.15
C PHE A 190 10.17 5.33 4.61
N ALA A 191 9.15 5.80 3.90
CA ALA A 191 7.75 5.65 4.30
C ALA A 191 7.33 4.19 4.50
N LEU A 192 7.55 3.32 3.51
CA LEU A 192 7.22 1.89 3.65
C LEU A 192 8.07 1.20 4.72
N THR A 193 9.35 1.57 4.81
CA THR A 193 10.26 1.05 5.84
C THR A 193 9.72 1.34 7.24
N ARG A 194 9.29 2.59 7.47
CA ARG A 194 8.67 3.03 8.72
C ARG A 194 7.37 2.29 8.99
N GLY A 195 6.53 2.14 7.96
CA GLY A 195 5.29 1.36 8.02
C GLY A 195 5.53 -0.10 8.42
N ALA A 196 6.56 -0.74 7.85
CA ALA A 196 6.94 -2.11 8.17
C ALA A 196 7.43 -2.25 9.63
N ALA A 197 8.21 -1.29 10.12
CA ALA A 197 8.60 -1.23 11.53
C ALA A 197 7.38 -1.12 12.45
N LEU A 198 6.45 -0.18 12.18
CA LEU A 198 5.22 0.00 12.96
C LEU A 198 4.35 -1.27 12.98
N ALA A 199 4.11 -1.87 11.81
CA ALA A 199 3.27 -3.05 11.68
C ALA A 199 3.88 -4.28 12.37
N SER A 200 5.20 -4.48 12.24
CA SER A 200 5.89 -5.61 12.88
C SER A 200 5.96 -5.46 14.40
N ALA A 201 6.19 -4.25 14.90
CA ALA A 201 6.13 -3.95 16.32
C ALA A 201 4.72 -4.20 16.89
N LEU A 202 3.67 -3.77 16.19
CA LEU A 202 2.29 -4.05 16.59
C LEU A 202 2.00 -5.55 16.65
N ALA A 203 2.47 -6.33 15.67
CA ALA A 203 2.35 -7.78 15.67
C ALA A 203 3.08 -8.41 16.87
N ALA A 204 4.32 -7.97 17.16
CA ALA A 204 5.11 -8.48 18.28
C ALA A 204 4.53 -8.12 19.65
N ASN A 205 3.84 -6.98 19.76
CA ASN A 205 3.19 -6.52 20.99
C ASN A 205 1.77 -7.05 21.17
N THR A 206 1.19 -7.68 20.15
CA THR A 206 -0.12 -8.33 20.27
C THR A 206 0.07 -9.58 21.14
N PRO A 207 -0.64 -9.70 22.28
CA PRO A 207 -0.46 -10.85 23.16
C PRO A 207 -0.81 -12.11 22.38
N GLU A 208 0.17 -13.01 22.28
CA GLU A 208 0.00 -14.37 21.77
C GLU A 208 -1.23 -14.99 22.46
N THR A 209 -2.37 -15.03 21.77
CA THR A 209 -3.45 -15.94 22.16
C THR A 209 -2.89 -17.30 21.87
N ARG A 210 -2.17 -17.85 22.85
CA ARG A 210 -1.49 -19.14 22.78
C ARG A 210 -2.48 -20.11 22.15
N GLU A 211 -2.30 -20.40 20.86
CA GLU A 211 -3.02 -21.48 20.22
C GLU A 211 -2.56 -22.72 20.97
N THR A 212 -3.34 -23.13 21.97
CA THR A 212 -3.29 -24.50 22.43
C THR A 212 -3.63 -25.31 21.21
N LYS A 213 -2.60 -25.76 20.47
CA LYS A 213 -2.67 -26.91 19.59
C LYS A 213 -3.27 -28.00 20.45
N LYS A 214 -4.61 -28.13 20.43
CA LYS A 214 -5.33 -29.25 21.00
C LYS A 214 -4.78 -30.42 20.21
N ARG A 215 -3.82 -31.13 20.80
CA ARG A 215 -3.37 -32.42 20.29
C ARG A 215 -4.63 -33.27 20.26
N ILE A 216 -5.21 -33.43 19.07
CA ILE A 216 -6.34 -34.33 18.85
C ILE A 216 -5.77 -35.70 19.14
N THR A 217 -6.04 -36.19 20.34
CA THR A 217 -5.78 -37.57 20.74
C THR A 217 -6.63 -38.49 19.85
N ARG A 218 -6.16 -39.72 19.63
CA ARG A 218 -6.79 -40.72 18.75
C ARG A 218 -8.30 -40.89 18.96
N ASP A 219 -8.79 -40.61 20.15
CA ASP A 219 -10.21 -40.67 20.51
C ASP A 219 -11.07 -39.60 19.81
N GLY A 220 -10.50 -38.41 19.54
CA GLY A 220 -11.20 -37.33 18.82
C GLY A 220 -11.39 -37.63 17.33
N ALA A 221 -10.48 -38.38 16.71
CA ALA A 221 -10.59 -38.79 15.32
C ALA A 221 -11.72 -39.82 15.10
N LEU A 222 -11.94 -40.71 16.07
CA LEU A 222 -13.00 -41.72 16.04
C LEU A 222 -14.41 -41.09 16.16
N ALA A 223 -14.56 -40.04 16.96
CA ALA A 223 -15.83 -39.32 17.08
C ALA A 223 -16.22 -38.57 15.79
N ILE A 224 -15.24 -37.99 15.09
CA ILE A 224 -15.47 -37.26 13.83
C ILE A 224 -15.88 -38.22 12.71
N ALA A 225 -15.31 -39.43 12.64
CA ALA A 225 -15.69 -40.45 11.67
C ALA A 225 -17.10 -41.01 11.93
N LEU A 226 -17.52 -41.14 13.19
CA LEU A 226 -18.86 -41.62 13.54
C LEU A 226 -19.95 -40.59 13.20
N GLY A 227 -19.63 -39.29 13.32
CA GLY A 227 -20.52 -38.19 12.94
C GLY A 227 -20.76 -38.11 11.42
N SER A 228 -19.72 -38.32 10.61
CA SER A 228 -19.88 -38.29 9.14
C SER A 228 -20.69 -39.48 8.61
N ALA A 229 -20.56 -40.67 9.22
CA ALA A 229 -21.37 -41.83 8.88
C ALA A 229 -22.88 -41.63 9.17
N ALA A 230 -23.23 -40.95 10.26
CA ALA A 230 -24.62 -40.65 10.60
C ALA A 230 -25.28 -39.67 9.61
N VAL A 231 -24.55 -38.64 9.16
CA VAL A 231 -25.07 -37.66 8.18
C VAL A 231 -25.35 -38.32 6.83
N VAL A 232 -24.47 -39.22 6.37
CA VAL A 232 -24.70 -39.95 5.11
C VAL A 232 -25.91 -40.90 5.21
N PHE A 233 -26.12 -41.53 6.37
CA PHE A 233 -27.28 -42.41 6.60
C PHE A 233 -28.62 -41.67 6.56
N VAL A 234 -28.70 -40.47 7.16
CA VAL A 234 -29.93 -39.63 7.16
C VAL A 234 -30.27 -39.12 5.76
N VAL A 235 -29.25 -38.78 4.96
CA VAL A 235 -29.45 -38.38 3.55
C VAL A 235 -29.94 -39.56 2.70
N SER A 236 -29.43 -40.77 2.93
CA SER A 236 -29.84 -41.96 2.18
C SER A 236 -31.28 -42.41 2.52
N LEU A 237 -31.70 -42.29 3.78
CA LEU A 237 -33.08 -42.60 4.18
C LEU A 237 -34.11 -41.61 3.60
N SER A 238 -33.72 -40.36 3.37
CA SER A 238 -34.59 -39.32 2.83
C SER A 238 -34.89 -39.49 1.33
N VAL A 239 -33.99 -40.11 0.56
CA VAL A 239 -34.20 -40.38 -0.87
C VAL A 239 -35.12 -41.60 -1.09
N ALA A 240 -35.12 -42.56 -0.17
CA ALA A 240 -35.96 -43.76 -0.28
C ALA A 240 -37.46 -43.51 -0.03
N LEU A 241 -37.80 -42.44 0.70
CA LEU A 241 -39.18 -42.13 1.09
C LEU A 241 -39.92 -41.20 0.10
N THR A 242 -39.25 -40.71 -0.94
CA THR A 242 -39.85 -39.78 -1.92
C THR A 242 -40.00 -40.37 -3.32
N ALA A 243 -39.98 -41.70 -3.48
CA ALA A 243 -40.21 -42.32 -4.78
C ALA A 243 -41.71 -42.23 -5.16
N PRO A 244 -42.08 -41.56 -6.27
CA PRO A 244 -43.44 -41.57 -6.78
C PRO A 244 -43.74 -42.89 -7.50
N GLU A 245 -45.01 -43.30 -7.41
CA GLU A 245 -45.59 -44.53 -7.95
C GLU A 245 -45.44 -44.64 -9.48
N ALA A 246 -44.99 -45.80 -9.95
CA ALA A 246 -44.72 -46.06 -11.38
C ALA A 246 -45.99 -46.53 -12.13
N PRO A 247 -46.24 -46.04 -13.36
CA PRO A 247 -47.15 -46.70 -14.30
C PRO A 247 -46.48 -47.85 -15.06
N GLU A 248 -47.32 -48.83 -15.39
CA GLU A 248 -47.09 -50.19 -15.92
C GLU A 248 -46.26 -50.29 -17.22
N PRO A 249 -45.48 -51.39 -17.42
CA PRO A 249 -44.53 -51.53 -18.53
C PRO A 249 -45.14 -52.22 -19.78
N PRO A 250 -44.71 -51.85 -21.01
CA PRO A 250 -44.95 -52.69 -22.18
C PRO A 250 -43.87 -53.79 -22.34
N PRO A 251 -44.21 -54.96 -22.92
CA PRO A 251 -43.37 -56.15 -22.85
C PRO A 251 -42.45 -56.30 -24.07
N ARG A 252 -41.21 -56.78 -23.85
CA ARG A 252 -40.45 -57.59 -24.83
C ARG A 252 -39.14 -58.17 -24.26
N PRO A 253 -38.51 -59.15 -24.94
CA PRO A 253 -38.71 -60.58 -24.70
C PRO A 253 -37.45 -61.28 -24.16
N VAL A 254 -37.62 -62.54 -23.80
CA VAL A 254 -36.61 -63.46 -23.26
C VAL A 254 -35.62 -63.91 -24.35
N ALA A 255 -34.32 -63.76 -24.11
CA ALA A 255 -33.25 -64.61 -24.64
C ALA A 255 -31.97 -64.29 -23.83
N ALA A 256 -31.58 -65.16 -22.90
CA ALA A 256 -30.67 -66.29 -23.08
C ALA A 256 -29.21 -65.90 -22.76
N ALA A 257 -28.62 -66.71 -21.89
CA ALA A 257 -27.36 -66.52 -21.21
C ALA A 257 -26.14 -66.54 -22.13
N GLU A 258 -25.07 -65.83 -21.75
CA GLU A 258 -23.71 -66.39 -21.85
C GLU A 258 -22.76 -65.73 -20.84
N THR A 259 -21.94 -66.57 -20.22
CA THR A 259 -20.88 -66.23 -19.25
C THR A 259 -19.56 -66.07 -19.98
N ALA A 260 -18.86 -64.93 -19.85
CA ALA A 260 -17.42 -64.80 -20.08
C ALA A 260 -16.86 -63.48 -19.47
N PRO A 261 -15.64 -63.47 -18.88
CA PRO A 261 -14.90 -62.25 -18.48
C PRO A 261 -13.90 -61.83 -19.60
N PRO A 262 -13.01 -60.82 -19.43
CA PRO A 262 -13.10 -59.40 -19.06
C PRO A 262 -12.77 -58.50 -20.31
N PRO A 263 -12.60 -57.14 -20.23
CA PRO A 263 -11.30 -56.56 -19.86
C PRO A 263 -11.36 -55.22 -19.10
N VAL A 264 -10.25 -54.88 -18.46
CA VAL A 264 -9.96 -53.60 -17.82
C VAL A 264 -9.89 -52.50 -18.89
N ALA A 265 -10.62 -51.39 -18.67
CA ALA A 265 -10.53 -50.15 -19.44
C ALA A 265 -10.69 -48.94 -18.48
N PRO A 266 -10.11 -47.77 -18.81
CA PRO A 266 -9.52 -46.86 -17.84
C PRO A 266 -10.52 -45.98 -17.09
N LEU A 267 -10.17 -45.63 -15.85
CA LEU A 267 -10.85 -44.59 -15.07
C LEU A 267 -10.68 -43.25 -15.79
N SER A 268 -11.75 -42.76 -16.42
CA SER A 268 -11.83 -41.35 -16.81
C SER A 268 -11.96 -40.47 -15.55
N PRO A 269 -11.30 -39.29 -15.51
CA PRO A 269 -11.28 -38.44 -14.34
C PRO A 269 -12.65 -37.82 -14.05
N VAL A 270 -13.05 -37.91 -12.79
CA VAL A 270 -14.20 -37.20 -12.21
C VAL A 270 -13.90 -35.69 -12.21
N PRO A 271 -14.79 -34.82 -12.72
CA PRO A 271 -14.59 -33.38 -12.64
C PRO A 271 -14.67 -32.91 -11.17
N PRO A 272 -13.80 -31.99 -10.71
CA PRO A 272 -13.87 -31.49 -9.35
C PRO A 272 -15.17 -30.74 -9.10
N ARG A 273 -15.86 -31.13 -8.02
CA ARG A 273 -16.96 -30.39 -7.41
C ARG A 273 -16.46 -28.99 -7.04
N ALA A 274 -17.01 -27.97 -7.68
CA ALA A 274 -16.83 -26.59 -7.28
C ALA A 274 -17.38 -26.38 -5.86
N SER A 275 -16.48 -26.05 -4.93
CA SER A 275 -16.84 -25.51 -3.63
C SER A 275 -17.53 -24.15 -3.83
N ARG A 276 -18.81 -24.07 -3.47
CA ARG A 276 -19.48 -22.79 -3.26
C ARG A 276 -19.15 -22.34 -1.84
N GLU A 277 -18.37 -21.28 -1.72
CA GLU A 277 -18.36 -20.48 -0.49
C GLU A 277 -18.26 -18.98 -0.83
N MET A 278 -19.44 -18.37 -0.85
CA MET A 278 -19.77 -16.99 -0.45
C MET A 278 -18.94 -15.82 -1.01
N ALA A 279 -19.10 -15.52 -2.30
CA ALA A 279 -19.10 -14.13 -2.75
C ALA A 279 -20.50 -13.54 -2.52
N ARG A 280 -20.64 -12.55 -1.62
CA ARG A 280 -21.78 -11.63 -1.69
C ARG A 280 -21.53 -10.70 -2.87
N THR A 281 -21.92 -11.13 -4.05
CA THR A 281 -22.07 -10.24 -5.20
C THR A 281 -23.22 -9.29 -4.91
N LEU A 282 -22.91 -8.01 -4.67
CA LEU A 282 -23.90 -6.95 -4.76
C LEU A 282 -24.44 -6.95 -6.19
N ASN A 283 -25.68 -7.41 -6.33
CA ASN A 283 -26.43 -7.35 -7.58
C ASN A 283 -26.89 -5.91 -7.78
N ILE A 284 -26.04 -5.06 -8.37
CA ILE A 284 -26.43 -3.73 -8.81
C ILE A 284 -27.32 -3.92 -10.04
N ALA A 285 -28.62 -3.67 -9.88
CA ALA A 285 -29.53 -3.62 -11.01
C ALA A 285 -29.03 -2.58 -12.03
N PRO A 286 -29.06 -2.85 -13.35
CA PRO A 286 -28.74 -1.83 -14.34
C PRO A 286 -29.65 -0.63 -14.12
N ALA A 287 -29.06 0.54 -13.89
CA ALA A 287 -29.81 1.79 -13.83
C ALA A 287 -30.57 1.94 -15.14
N ALA A 288 -31.88 2.21 -15.06
CA ALA A 288 -32.67 2.58 -16.21
C ALA A 288 -32.00 3.79 -16.92
N PRO A 289 -31.99 3.84 -18.26
CA PRO A 289 -31.41 4.97 -18.98
C PRO A 289 -32.02 6.28 -18.48
N ALA A 290 -31.17 7.22 -18.07
CA ALA A 290 -31.60 8.55 -17.69
C ALA A 290 -32.34 9.21 -18.88
N PRO A 291 -33.43 9.96 -18.62
CA PRO A 291 -34.06 10.76 -19.66
C PRO A 291 -33.02 11.74 -20.26
N PRO A 292 -33.09 12.04 -21.57
CA PRO A 292 -32.15 12.94 -22.21
C PRO A 292 -32.18 14.31 -21.51
N PRO A 293 -31.01 14.97 -21.39
CA PRO A 293 -30.94 16.29 -20.78
C PRO A 293 -31.84 17.28 -21.55
N PRO A 294 -32.47 18.25 -20.87
CA PRO A 294 -33.11 19.36 -21.56
C PRO A 294 -32.09 20.03 -22.49
N GLN A 295 -32.42 20.15 -23.77
CA GLN A 295 -31.61 20.93 -24.71
C GLN A 295 -31.43 22.33 -24.13
N ALA A 296 -30.19 22.68 -23.80
CA ALA A 296 -29.82 24.05 -23.49
C ALA A 296 -30.20 24.90 -24.70
N ALA A 297 -31.01 25.95 -24.47
CA ALA A 297 -31.26 26.95 -25.48
C ALA A 297 -29.91 27.49 -25.98
N ALA A 298 -29.79 27.64 -27.31
CA ALA A 298 -28.60 28.19 -27.94
C ALA A 298 -28.19 29.50 -27.25
N PRO A 299 -26.88 29.74 -27.02
CA PRO A 299 -26.41 31.01 -26.47
C PRO A 299 -26.89 32.16 -27.37
N ALA A 300 -27.50 33.18 -26.76
CA ALA A 300 -27.73 34.44 -27.44
C ALA A 300 -26.38 35.00 -27.94
N PRO A 301 -26.33 35.61 -29.14
CA PRO A 301 -25.09 36.20 -29.65
C PRO A 301 -24.55 37.24 -28.64
N PRO A 302 -23.23 37.31 -28.42
CA PRO A 302 -22.66 38.29 -27.50
C PRO A 302 -23.06 39.71 -27.90
N ALA A 303 -23.56 40.49 -26.94
CA ALA A 303 -23.65 41.93 -27.11
C ALA A 303 -22.24 42.46 -27.39
N ALA A 304 -22.10 43.26 -28.45
CA ALA A 304 -20.84 43.89 -28.81
C ALA A 304 -20.26 44.62 -27.60
N ALA A 305 -19.02 44.29 -27.23
CA ALA A 305 -18.29 44.98 -26.17
C ALA A 305 -18.19 46.48 -26.52
N PRO A 306 -18.38 47.39 -25.54
CA PRO A 306 -18.07 48.80 -25.75
C PRO A 306 -16.60 48.95 -26.15
N ALA A 307 -16.33 49.75 -27.19
CA ALA A 307 -14.97 50.07 -27.59
C ALA A 307 -14.18 50.67 -26.41
N PRO A 308 -12.89 50.30 -26.23
CA PRO A 308 -12.09 50.89 -25.17
C PRO A 308 -11.94 52.41 -25.38
N PRO A 309 -11.93 53.21 -24.30
CA PRO A 309 -11.66 54.63 -24.41
C PRO A 309 -10.24 54.87 -24.96
N PRO A 310 -10.02 55.95 -25.72
CA PRO A 310 -8.68 56.27 -26.22
C PRO A 310 -7.71 56.48 -25.06
N PRO A 311 -6.42 56.10 -25.22
CA PRO A 311 -5.44 56.26 -24.17
C PRO A 311 -5.23 57.76 -23.85
N PRO A 312 -5.07 58.13 -22.57
CA PRO A 312 -4.76 59.50 -22.20
C PRO A 312 -3.43 59.93 -22.82
N ALA A 313 -3.40 61.14 -23.37
CA ALA A 313 -2.19 61.76 -23.90
C ALA A 313 -1.10 61.81 -22.82
N ALA A 314 0.09 61.34 -23.16
CA ALA A 314 1.24 61.34 -22.26
C ALA A 314 1.57 62.77 -21.81
N ALA A 315 1.50 63.01 -20.51
CA ALA A 315 2.07 64.20 -19.89
C ALA A 315 3.60 64.16 -20.03
N PRO A 316 4.28 65.30 -20.28
CA PRO A 316 5.74 65.34 -20.37
C PRO A 316 6.36 64.91 -19.02
N ALA A 317 7.35 64.02 -19.09
CA ALA A 317 8.05 63.48 -17.94
C ALA A 317 8.71 64.60 -17.11
N PRO A 318 8.64 64.54 -15.76
CA PRO A 318 9.45 65.39 -14.91
C PRO A 318 10.94 65.07 -15.11
N LEU A 319 11.75 66.09 -15.38
CA LEU A 319 13.20 65.98 -15.37
C LEU A 319 13.66 65.55 -13.96
N GLN A 320 14.23 64.36 -13.83
CA GLN A 320 14.84 63.94 -12.58
C GLN A 320 16.17 64.69 -12.37
N PRO A 321 16.43 65.25 -11.17
CA PRO A 321 17.74 65.75 -10.82
C PRO A 321 18.74 64.58 -10.70
N SER A 322 19.92 64.75 -11.28
CA SER A 322 21.02 63.80 -11.23
C SER A 322 21.50 63.59 -9.79
N VAL A 323 21.31 62.38 -9.27
CA VAL A 323 21.94 61.92 -8.01
C VAL A 323 23.41 61.57 -8.27
N PRO A 324 24.37 62.06 -7.46
CA PRO A 324 25.75 61.61 -7.57
C PRO A 324 25.83 60.14 -7.11
N SER A 325 26.44 59.31 -7.96
CA SER A 325 26.74 57.91 -7.65
C SER A 325 27.64 57.83 -6.42
N VAL A 326 27.15 57.25 -5.31
CA VAL A 326 27.99 56.82 -4.21
C VAL A 326 28.74 55.57 -4.67
N GLN A 327 30.05 55.69 -4.84
CA GLN A 327 30.92 54.61 -5.27
C GLN A 327 31.11 53.63 -4.11
N GLU A 328 30.53 52.43 -4.19
CA GLU A 328 30.80 51.36 -3.21
C GLU A 328 32.30 51.02 -3.22
N PRO A 329 32.93 50.88 -2.04
CA PRO A 329 34.34 50.51 -1.95
C PRO A 329 34.54 49.07 -2.45
N ARG A 330 35.60 48.88 -3.26
CA ARG A 330 35.90 47.61 -3.93
C ARG A 330 36.15 46.49 -2.91
N LEU A 331 35.64 45.29 -3.24
CA LEU A 331 35.70 44.03 -2.47
C LEU A 331 37.08 43.66 -1.88
N ARG A 332 38.18 44.18 -2.43
CA ARG A 332 39.55 43.97 -1.96
C ARG A 332 39.83 44.56 -0.56
N ASP A 333 39.11 45.60 -0.16
CA ASP A 333 39.35 46.28 1.12
C ASP A 333 38.57 45.64 2.29
N ARG A 334 37.61 44.75 2.01
CA ARG A 334 36.85 44.00 3.03
C ARG A 334 37.56 42.74 3.54
N ILE A 335 38.53 42.21 2.81
CA ILE A 335 39.16 40.91 3.11
C ILE A 335 40.31 41.05 4.12
N LEU A 336 40.96 42.22 4.19
CA LEU A 336 42.08 42.47 5.12
C LEU A 336 41.64 42.79 6.55
N ASP A 337 40.36 43.09 6.79
CA ASP A 337 39.83 43.50 8.10
C ASP A 337 39.21 42.35 8.92
N ARG A 338 39.18 41.12 8.38
CA ARG A 338 38.49 39.97 9.02
C ARG A 338 39.37 38.78 9.37
N ILE A 339 40.69 38.91 9.28
CA ILE A 339 41.62 37.90 9.80
C ILE A 339 42.41 38.49 10.98
N PRO A 340 41.89 38.45 12.21
CA PRO A 340 42.74 38.46 13.38
C PRO A 340 43.13 37.01 13.72
N ILE A 341 44.36 36.83 14.19
CA ILE A 341 44.96 35.60 14.73
C ILE A 341 45.78 34.77 13.71
N ILE A 342 46.82 35.38 13.17
CA ILE A 342 48.17 34.78 13.21
C ILE A 342 49.13 35.89 13.65
N GLY A 343 49.83 35.68 14.77
CA GLY A 343 51.07 36.39 15.07
C GLY A 343 51.03 37.38 16.22
N ARG A 344 50.99 36.89 17.46
CA ARG A 344 51.82 37.49 18.52
C ARG A 344 52.78 36.43 19.06
N PHE A 345 54.05 36.67 18.78
CA PHE A 345 55.24 35.93 19.16
C PHE A 345 55.51 36.04 20.67
N ASN A 346 55.91 34.93 21.29
CA ASN A 346 57.06 34.76 22.21
C ASN A 346 57.04 33.40 22.88
#